data_AF-A0A7K3DXF6-F1
#
_entry.id   AF-A0A7K3DXF6-F1
#
_cell.length_a   1.000
_cell.length_b   1.000
_cell.length_c   1.000
_cell.angle_alpha   90.00
_cell.angle_beta   90.00
_cell.angle_gamma   90.00
#
_symmetry.space_group_name_H-M   'P 1'
#
loop_
_entity.id
_entity.type
_entity.pdbx_description
1 polymer ?
#
loop_
_entity_poly.entity_id
_entity_poly.type
_entity_poly.pdbx_seq_one_letter_code
_entity_poly.pdbx_strand_id
1 'polypeptide(L)'
;LWLRARTLAAAAVEAACMPARDGVVVVEDEAPDAFALPGLPGRVVVSTGMLDTLDPAEHDILLAHERAHLDAHHYAFVALAQLGAAVNPLLRAPARYVTYTIERWADERAVAATGDRTRVARAVGKAALAARPAAGRPLGAALGILGLARLTGRTGAGPVPRRVAALLAPPLGRHPLLAAATTALLAVAALSSAEAARDLHRLLESVGI
;
A
#
# COMPACT_ATOMS: atom_id res chain seq x y z
N LEU A 1 -18.21 4.02 -14.72
CA LEU A 1 -17.71 3.35 -13.50
C LEU A 1 -17.08 2.00 -13.84
N TRP A 2 -17.84 1.04 -14.37
CA TRP A 2 -17.29 -0.21 -14.93
C TRP A 2 -16.24 -0.02 -16.03
N LEU A 3 -16.43 0.98 -16.91
CA LEU A 3 -15.42 1.31 -17.92
C LEU A 3 -14.08 1.75 -17.32
N ARG A 4 -14.05 2.49 -16.21
CA ARG A 4 -12.78 3.00 -15.63
C ARG A 4 -12.01 1.94 -14.83
N ALA A 5 -12.72 1.02 -14.18
CA ALA A 5 -12.10 -0.13 -13.53
C ALA A 5 -11.55 -1.12 -14.58
N ARG A 6 -12.30 -1.31 -15.68
CA ARG A 6 -11.82 -2.07 -16.84
C ARG A 6 -10.65 -1.38 -17.54
N THR A 7 -10.63 -0.05 -17.64
CA THR A 7 -9.50 0.67 -18.25
C THR A 7 -8.26 0.63 -17.38
N LEU A 8 -8.37 0.63 -16.05
CA LEU A 8 -7.20 0.49 -15.17
C LEU A 8 -6.68 -0.95 -15.12
N ALA A 9 -7.56 -1.95 -15.10
CA ALA A 9 -7.12 -3.35 -15.21
C ALA A 9 -6.56 -3.67 -16.60
N ALA A 10 -7.17 -3.13 -17.66
CA ALA A 10 -6.64 -3.22 -19.02
C ALA A 10 -5.33 -2.46 -19.13
N ALA A 11 -5.22 -1.25 -18.60
CA ALA A 11 -3.97 -0.47 -18.55
C ALA A 11 -2.91 -1.15 -17.68
N ALA A 12 -3.29 -1.91 -16.65
CA ALA A 12 -2.36 -2.69 -15.84
C ALA A 12 -1.80 -3.89 -16.61
N VAL A 13 -2.65 -4.59 -17.36
CA VAL A 13 -2.25 -5.67 -18.27
C VAL A 13 -1.43 -5.11 -19.43
N GLU A 14 -1.82 -3.97 -19.99
CA GLU A 14 -1.13 -3.28 -21.07
C GLU A 14 0.23 -2.77 -20.59
N ALA A 15 0.31 -2.12 -19.41
CA ALA A 15 1.55 -1.71 -18.77
C ALA A 15 2.45 -2.90 -18.44
N ALA A 16 1.89 -4.06 -18.08
CA ALA A 16 2.66 -5.30 -17.90
C ALA A 16 3.30 -5.78 -19.21
N CYS A 17 2.69 -5.48 -20.36
CA CYS A 17 3.18 -5.79 -21.70
C CYS A 17 4.03 -4.67 -22.32
N MET A 18 3.99 -3.44 -21.79
CA MET A 18 4.77 -2.32 -22.30
C MET A 18 6.27 -2.48 -22.00
N PRO A 19 7.16 -1.96 -22.85
CA PRO A 19 8.58 -1.83 -22.50
C PRO A 19 8.70 -0.87 -21.32
N ALA A 20 9.13 -1.36 -20.15
CA ALA A 20 9.48 -0.47 -19.05
C ALA A 20 10.97 -0.15 -19.14
N ARG A 21 11.30 1.14 -19.01
CA ARG A 21 12.65 1.55 -18.65
C ARG A 21 12.74 1.50 -17.13
N ASP A 22 13.66 0.70 -16.61
CA ASP A 22 13.91 0.55 -15.16
C ASP A 22 12.65 0.25 -14.33
N GLY A 23 11.71 -0.51 -14.91
CA GLY A 23 10.45 -0.91 -14.25
C GLY A 23 9.38 0.19 -14.18
N VAL A 24 9.57 1.34 -14.83
CA VAL A 24 8.59 2.43 -14.88
C VAL A 24 7.84 2.47 -16.22
N VAL A 25 6.53 2.66 -16.15
CA VAL A 25 5.63 2.85 -17.30
C VAL A 25 4.93 4.20 -17.14
N VAL A 26 5.06 5.06 -18.15
CA VAL A 26 4.36 6.35 -18.20
C VAL A 26 3.12 6.17 -19.07
N VAL A 27 1.96 6.58 -18.55
CA VAL A 27 0.67 6.52 -19.25
C VAL A 27 0.21 7.94 -19.56
N GLU A 28 -0.23 8.15 -20.80
CA GLU A 28 -0.85 9.41 -21.23
C GLU A 28 -2.24 9.56 -20.59
N ASP A 29 -2.30 10.32 -19.49
CA ASP A 29 -3.54 10.70 -18.79
C ASP A 29 -3.29 12.02 -18.05
N GLU A 30 -4.12 13.03 -18.35
CA GLU A 30 -4.07 14.33 -17.66
C GLU A 30 -4.46 14.23 -16.18
N ALA A 31 -5.20 13.17 -15.79
CA ALA A 31 -5.53 12.93 -14.39
C ALA A 31 -4.28 12.48 -13.62
N PRO A 32 -3.85 13.19 -12.55
CA PRO A 32 -2.70 12.77 -11.75
C PRO A 32 -2.96 11.45 -11.03
N ASP A 33 -2.24 10.39 -11.40
CA ASP A 33 -2.26 9.09 -10.72
C ASP A 33 -0.87 8.42 -10.81
N ALA A 34 -0.55 7.64 -9.79
CA ALA A 34 0.64 6.80 -9.75
C ALA A 34 0.37 5.59 -8.86
N PHE A 35 0.87 4.42 -9.25
CA PHE A 35 0.72 3.20 -8.47
C PHE A 35 1.70 2.10 -8.85
N ALA A 36 2.09 1.32 -7.85
CA ALA A 36 2.77 0.04 -8.01
C ALA A 36 1.84 -1.08 -8.52
N LEU A 37 2.21 -1.70 -9.64
CA LEU A 37 1.59 -2.90 -10.19
C LEU A 37 2.37 -4.15 -9.80
N PRO A 38 1.77 -5.09 -9.03
CA PRO A 38 2.41 -6.36 -8.74
C PRO A 38 2.60 -7.19 -10.02
N GLY A 39 3.69 -7.95 -10.09
CA GLY A 39 4.03 -8.76 -11.26
C GLY A 39 5.43 -9.35 -11.17
N LEU A 40 5.83 -10.11 -12.20
CA LEU A 40 7.16 -10.68 -12.38
C LEU A 40 7.68 -10.33 -13.79
N PRO A 41 8.32 -9.16 -13.99
CA PRO A 41 8.67 -8.15 -12.99
C PRO A 41 7.50 -7.21 -12.63
N GLY A 42 7.50 -6.69 -11.39
CA GLY A 42 6.58 -5.64 -10.96
C GLY A 42 6.91 -4.31 -11.63
N ARG A 43 5.94 -3.41 -11.73
CA ARG A 43 6.09 -2.13 -12.47
C ARG A 43 5.49 -0.96 -11.71
N VAL A 44 6.08 0.22 -11.85
CA VAL A 44 5.51 1.48 -11.39
C VAL A 44 4.83 2.16 -12.56
N VAL A 45 3.55 2.48 -12.41
CA VAL A 45 2.78 3.24 -13.40
C VAL A 45 2.64 4.67 -12.92
N VAL A 46 2.92 5.65 -13.79
CA VAL A 46 2.77 7.08 -13.50
C VAL A 46 2.07 7.75 -14.68
N SER A 47 1.08 8.59 -14.41
CA SER A 47 0.44 9.38 -15.46
C SER A 47 1.24 10.63 -15.81
N THR A 48 1.11 11.13 -17.04
CA THR A 48 1.70 12.41 -17.45
C THR A 48 1.21 13.57 -16.58
N GLY A 49 -0.08 13.60 -16.21
CA GLY A 49 -0.61 14.61 -15.28
C GLY A 49 0.03 14.58 -13.88
N MET A 50 0.48 13.42 -13.39
CA MET A 50 1.22 13.33 -12.13
C MET A 50 2.65 13.87 -12.28
N LEU A 51 3.32 13.58 -13.41
CA LEU A 51 4.65 14.12 -13.68
C LEU A 51 4.61 15.65 -13.82
N ASP A 52 3.60 16.20 -14.50
CA ASP A 52 3.43 17.65 -14.63
C ASP A 52 3.14 18.35 -13.29
N THR A 53 2.57 17.61 -12.34
CA THR A 53 2.30 18.13 -11.01
C THR A 53 3.60 18.29 -10.20
N LEU A 54 4.54 17.35 -10.31
CA LEU A 54 5.70 17.23 -9.42
C LEU A 54 6.96 17.81 -10.09
N ASP A 55 7.90 18.34 -9.29
CA ASP A 55 9.23 18.70 -9.82
C ASP A 55 10.13 17.45 -9.98
N PRO A 56 11.28 17.54 -10.68
CA PRO A 56 12.14 16.36 -10.92
C PRO A 56 12.62 15.66 -9.64
N ALA A 57 12.89 16.40 -8.55
CA ALA A 57 13.29 15.77 -7.29
C ALA A 57 12.08 15.11 -6.59
N GLU A 58 10.89 15.67 -6.76
CA GLU A 58 9.63 15.06 -6.31
C GLU A 58 9.26 13.81 -7.14
N HIS A 59 9.67 13.72 -8.41
CA HIS A 59 9.53 12.50 -9.23
C HIS A 59 10.32 11.34 -8.62
N ASP A 60 11.57 11.58 -8.25
CA ASP A 60 12.42 10.55 -7.62
C ASP A 60 11.82 10.07 -6.30
N ILE A 61 11.23 10.99 -5.51
CA ILE A 61 10.53 10.65 -4.27
C ILE A 61 9.31 9.77 -4.56
N LEU A 62 8.48 10.15 -5.54
CA LEU A 62 7.31 9.37 -5.94
C LEU A 62 7.71 7.98 -6.40
N LEU A 63 8.71 7.88 -7.27
CA LEU A 63 9.19 6.59 -7.78
C LEU A 63 9.80 5.72 -6.66
N ALA A 64 10.54 6.31 -5.73
CA ALA A 64 11.05 5.58 -4.57
C ALA A 64 9.91 5.07 -3.66
N HIS A 65 8.85 5.86 -3.49
CA HIS A 65 7.65 5.45 -2.76
C HIS A 65 6.94 4.27 -3.45
N GLU A 66 6.69 4.36 -4.75
CA GLU A 66 6.01 3.30 -5.50
C GLU A 66 6.86 2.02 -5.59
N ARG A 67 8.17 2.13 -5.79
CA ARG A 67 9.08 0.98 -5.76
C ARG A 67 9.07 0.30 -4.39
N ALA A 68 8.97 1.05 -3.30
CA ALA A 68 8.88 0.47 -1.97
C ALA A 68 7.66 -0.46 -1.81
N HIS A 69 6.53 -0.17 -2.48
CA HIS A 69 5.37 -1.08 -2.48
C HIS A 69 5.65 -2.42 -3.18
N LEU A 70 6.45 -2.41 -4.23
CA LEU A 70 6.86 -3.62 -4.95
C LEU A 70 7.88 -4.42 -4.14
N ASP A 71 8.96 -3.77 -3.71
CA ASP A 71 10.06 -4.41 -2.99
C ASP A 71 9.60 -5.05 -1.67
N ALA A 72 8.74 -4.34 -0.94
CA ALA A 72 8.18 -4.81 0.33
C ALA A 72 6.91 -5.66 0.16
N HIS A 73 6.48 -5.93 -1.08
CA HIS A 73 5.29 -6.74 -1.36
C HIS A 73 4.05 -6.24 -0.61
N HIS A 74 3.86 -4.93 -0.50
CA HIS A 74 2.80 -4.30 0.29
C HIS A 74 1.40 -4.77 -0.13
N TYR A 75 1.21 -5.14 -1.40
CA TYR A 75 -0.01 -5.74 -1.91
C TYR A 75 -0.40 -7.04 -1.17
N ALA A 76 0.57 -7.86 -0.75
CA ALA A 76 0.31 -9.10 -0.02
C ALA A 76 -0.21 -8.84 1.39
N PHE A 77 0.36 -7.85 2.09
CA PHE A 77 -0.11 -7.45 3.41
C PHE A 77 -1.54 -6.91 3.37
N VAL A 78 -1.87 -6.08 2.36
CA VAL A 78 -3.23 -5.58 2.16
C VAL A 78 -4.19 -6.74 1.85
N ALA A 79 -3.79 -7.68 1.01
CA ALA A 79 -4.60 -8.86 0.68
C ALA A 79 -4.90 -9.71 1.93
N LEU A 80 -3.88 -10.02 2.74
CA LEU A 80 -4.01 -10.80 3.96
C LEU A 80 -4.89 -10.08 4.99
N ALA A 81 -4.72 -8.76 5.15
CA ALA A 81 -5.54 -7.98 6.07
C ALA A 81 -7.02 -7.95 5.64
N GLN A 82 -7.29 -7.82 4.34
CA GLN A 82 -8.65 -7.87 3.79
C GLN A 82 -9.27 -9.25 3.92
N LEU A 83 -8.51 -10.31 3.64
CA LEU A 83 -8.96 -11.69 3.84
C LEU A 83 -9.31 -11.94 5.30
N GLY A 84 -8.44 -11.53 6.23
CA GLY A 84 -8.70 -11.59 7.66
C GLY A 84 -9.97 -10.83 8.05
N ALA A 85 -10.17 -9.62 7.53
CA ALA A 85 -11.37 -8.82 7.79
C ALA A 85 -12.66 -9.41 7.17
N ALA A 86 -12.54 -10.16 6.07
CA ALA A 86 -13.64 -10.88 5.44
C ALA A 86 -14.05 -12.13 6.24
N VAL A 87 -13.06 -12.88 6.75
CA VAL A 87 -13.27 -14.08 7.58
C VAL A 87 -13.73 -13.70 9.00
N ASN A 88 -13.16 -12.66 9.59
CA ASN A 88 -13.47 -12.20 10.93
C ASN A 88 -13.74 -10.68 10.94
N PRO A 89 -15.00 -10.24 11.13
CA PRO A 89 -15.37 -8.83 11.21
C PRO A 89 -14.60 -8.00 12.23
N LEU A 90 -14.09 -8.62 13.31
CA LEU A 90 -13.28 -7.93 14.33
C LEU A 90 -11.95 -7.42 13.77
N LEU A 91 -11.46 -8.01 12.67
CA LEU A 91 -10.22 -7.62 12.01
C LEU A 91 -10.38 -6.44 11.05
N ARG A 92 -11.60 -5.92 10.83
CA ARG A 92 -11.84 -4.77 9.93
C ARG A 92 -11.12 -3.49 10.39
N ALA A 93 -11.13 -3.21 11.70
CA ALA A 93 -10.43 -2.05 12.23
C ALA A 93 -8.90 -2.21 12.09
N PRO A 94 -8.27 -3.32 12.55
CA PRO A 94 -6.87 -3.63 12.28
C PRO A 94 -6.48 -3.52 10.80
N ALA A 95 -7.31 -4.00 9.88
CA ALA A 95 -7.02 -3.94 8.44
C ALA A 95 -6.85 -2.49 7.93
N ARG A 96 -7.57 -1.51 8.50
CA ARG A 96 -7.37 -0.08 8.17
C ARG A 96 -6.03 0.45 8.65
N TYR A 97 -5.52 -0.05 9.78
CA TYR A 97 -4.20 0.32 10.29
C TYR A 97 -3.08 -0.25 9.42
N VAL A 98 -3.24 -1.47 8.88
CA VAL A 98 -2.28 -2.07 7.94
C VAL A 98 -2.05 -1.16 6.74
N THR A 99 -3.12 -0.68 6.09
CA THR A 99 -3.02 0.24 4.95
C THR A 99 -2.22 1.50 5.31
N TYR A 100 -2.51 2.14 6.44
CA TYR A 100 -1.75 3.32 6.84
C TYR A 100 -0.28 3.03 7.14
N THR A 101 0.01 1.92 7.82
CA THR A 101 1.38 1.57 8.20
C THR A 101 2.23 1.24 6.98
N ILE A 102 1.64 0.62 5.96
CA ILE A 102 2.25 0.37 4.66
C ILE A 102 2.61 1.67 3.95
N GLU A 103 1.70 2.64 3.91
CA GLU A 103 1.96 3.96 3.34
C GLU A 103 3.10 4.68 4.09
N ARG A 104 3.10 4.61 5.42
CA ARG A 104 4.20 5.13 6.24
C ARG A 104 5.51 4.41 5.98
N TRP A 105 5.49 3.10 5.80
CA TRP A 105 6.69 2.35 5.46
C TRP A 105 7.25 2.81 4.10
N ALA A 106 6.40 2.95 3.09
CA ALA A 106 6.81 3.49 1.78
C ALA A 106 7.35 4.92 1.87
N ASP A 107 6.74 5.80 2.68
CA ASP A 107 7.26 7.14 2.96
C ASP A 107 8.67 7.11 3.56
N GLU A 108 8.89 6.28 4.57
CA GLU A 108 10.20 6.16 5.23
C GLU A 108 11.26 5.54 4.31
N ARG A 109 10.85 4.66 3.38
CA ARG A 109 11.74 4.16 2.31
C ARG A 109 12.10 5.25 1.30
N ALA A 110 11.15 6.09 0.91
CA ALA A 110 11.42 7.25 0.05
C ALA A 110 12.36 8.26 0.74
N VAL A 111 12.19 8.48 2.05
CA VAL A 111 13.15 9.27 2.85
C VAL A 111 14.54 8.64 2.83
N ALA A 112 14.64 7.34 3.05
CA ALA A 112 15.94 6.65 3.07
C ALA A 112 16.65 6.72 1.71
N ALA A 113 15.90 6.74 0.61
CA ALA A 113 16.44 6.83 -0.75
C ALA A 113 16.84 8.26 -1.16
N THR A 114 16.13 9.29 -0.68
CA THR A 114 16.29 10.68 -1.17
C THR A 114 16.88 11.65 -0.15
N GLY A 115 16.89 11.30 1.14
CA GLY A 115 17.60 12.02 2.20
C GLY A 115 16.89 13.27 2.78
N ASP A 116 15.78 13.73 2.22
CA ASP A 116 15.08 14.95 2.66
C ASP A 116 13.64 14.67 3.12
N ARG A 117 13.44 14.52 4.43
CA ARG A 117 12.11 14.27 5.04
C ARG A 117 11.09 15.34 4.72
N THR A 118 11.50 16.60 4.70
CA THR A 118 10.59 17.74 4.48
C THR A 118 10.13 17.75 3.03
N ARG A 119 11.03 17.46 2.09
CA ARG A 119 10.70 17.31 0.68
C ARG A 119 9.79 16.11 0.43
N VAL A 120 10.03 14.98 1.09
CA VAL A 120 9.12 13.83 1.01
C VAL A 120 7.73 14.19 1.54
N ALA A 121 7.64 14.90 2.67
CA ALA A 121 6.37 15.36 3.22
C ALA A 121 5.61 16.28 2.23
N ARG A 122 6.33 17.19 1.56
CA ARG A 122 5.79 18.07 0.52
C ARG A 122 5.29 17.27 -0.67
N ALA A 123 6.11 16.37 -1.22
CA ALA A 123 5.76 15.53 -2.36
C ALA A 123 4.51 14.69 -2.09
N VAL A 124 4.44 14.02 -0.93
CA VAL A 124 3.27 13.25 -0.50
C VAL A 124 2.02 14.14 -0.40
N GLY A 125 2.16 15.34 0.17
CA GLY A 125 1.06 16.30 0.24
C GLY A 125 0.60 16.77 -1.14
N LYS A 126 1.53 17.09 -2.04
CA LYS A 126 1.28 17.58 -3.40
C LYS A 126 0.62 16.52 -4.28
N ALA A 127 1.17 15.31 -4.31
CA ALA A 127 0.60 14.17 -5.03
C ALA A 127 -0.82 13.86 -4.52
N ALA A 128 -1.02 13.86 -3.20
CA ALA A 128 -2.34 13.63 -2.62
C ALA A 128 -3.35 14.73 -2.94
N LEU A 129 -2.94 16.00 -3.02
CA LEU A 129 -3.81 17.11 -3.41
C LEU A 129 -4.18 17.05 -4.89
N ALA A 130 -3.22 16.71 -5.76
CA ALA A 130 -3.43 16.58 -7.19
C ALA A 130 -4.30 15.36 -7.55
N ALA A 131 -4.16 14.26 -6.82
CA ALA A 131 -4.99 13.06 -6.99
C ALA A 131 -6.42 13.20 -6.43
N ARG A 132 -6.78 14.31 -5.77
CA ARG A 132 -8.16 14.53 -5.31
C ARG A 132 -9.06 14.72 -6.53
N PRO A 133 -10.16 13.94 -6.65
CA PRO A 133 -11.13 14.21 -7.69
C PRO A 133 -11.68 15.63 -7.50
N ALA A 134 -11.68 16.43 -8.57
CA ALA A 134 -12.50 17.63 -8.63
C ALA A 134 -13.92 17.26 -8.16
N ALA A 135 -14.45 18.04 -7.21
CA ALA A 135 -15.70 17.74 -6.52
C ALA A 135 -16.81 17.38 -7.50
N GLY A 136 -17.32 16.13 -7.44
CA GLY A 136 -18.44 15.69 -8.28
C GLY A 136 -18.38 14.25 -8.81
N ARG A 137 -17.32 13.47 -8.58
CA ARG A 137 -17.23 12.09 -9.11
C ARG A 137 -17.29 11.05 -7.97
N PRO A 138 -18.32 10.17 -7.92
CA PRO A 138 -18.37 9.13 -6.90
C PRO A 138 -17.25 8.11 -7.18
N LEU A 139 -16.33 7.99 -6.22
CA LEU A 139 -15.27 6.97 -6.18
C LEU A 139 -15.92 5.61 -5.92
N GLY A 140 -16.35 4.95 -7.00
CA GLY A 140 -16.83 3.58 -6.99
C GLY A 140 -15.68 2.63 -6.68
N ALA A 141 -15.94 1.69 -5.76
CA ALA A 141 -15.02 0.67 -5.31
C ALA A 141 -14.31 -0.01 -6.49
N ALA A 142 -12.99 0.18 -6.56
CA ALA A 142 -12.16 -0.65 -7.40
C ALA A 142 -12.20 -2.06 -6.80
N LEU A 143 -12.85 -2.97 -7.52
CA LEU A 143 -12.88 -4.40 -7.24
C LEU A 143 -11.47 -4.94 -7.51
N GLY A 144 -10.70 -5.03 -6.45
CA GLY A 144 -9.33 -5.54 -6.42
C GLY A 144 -8.67 -5.10 -5.12
N ILE A 145 -7.74 -5.90 -4.61
CA ILE A 145 -7.01 -5.70 -3.35
C ILE A 145 -6.46 -4.25 -3.20
N LEU A 146 -6.11 -3.61 -4.33
CA LEU A 146 -5.60 -2.23 -4.42
C LEU A 146 -6.68 -1.14 -4.34
N GLY A 147 -7.92 -1.45 -4.71
CA GLY A 147 -9.02 -0.50 -4.80
C GLY A 147 -9.71 -0.20 -3.47
N LEU A 148 -9.72 -1.18 -2.55
CA LEU A 148 -10.28 -1.01 -1.22
C LEU A 148 -9.41 -0.11 -0.33
N ALA A 149 -8.09 -0.07 -0.57
CA ALA A 149 -7.16 0.80 0.15
C ALA A 149 -7.48 2.29 -0.04
N ARG A 150 -7.99 2.68 -1.22
CA ARG A 150 -8.43 4.06 -1.52
C ARG A 150 -9.74 4.45 -0.81
N LEU A 151 -10.54 3.51 -0.31
CA LEU A 151 -11.87 3.78 0.26
C LEU A 151 -11.89 4.06 1.78
N THR A 152 -10.85 3.69 2.53
CA THR A 152 -10.92 3.64 4.01
C THR A 152 -10.61 4.96 4.74
N GLY A 153 -10.44 6.09 4.03
CA GLY A 153 -9.88 7.33 4.56
C GLY A 153 -10.86 8.41 5.07
N ARG A 154 -12.11 8.11 5.44
CA ARG A 154 -13.19 9.12 5.56
C ARG A 154 -13.63 9.59 6.97
N THR A 155 -12.80 9.51 8.02
CA THR A 155 -13.14 10.13 9.33
C THR A 155 -11.90 10.65 10.06
N GLY A 156 -11.79 11.97 10.23
CA GLY A 156 -10.62 12.68 10.81
C GLY A 156 -9.77 13.39 9.76
N ALA A 157 -8.75 14.16 10.18
CA ALA A 157 -7.71 14.62 9.25
C ALA A 157 -7.23 13.38 8.48
N GLY A 158 -7.34 13.41 7.15
CA GLY A 158 -7.18 12.21 6.32
C GLY A 158 -5.86 11.47 6.57
N PRO A 159 -5.70 10.24 6.04
CA PRO A 159 -4.47 9.47 6.19
C PRO A 159 -3.21 10.26 5.76
N VAL A 160 -3.35 11.17 4.80
CA VAL A 160 -2.28 12.02 4.26
C VAL A 160 -1.78 13.07 5.27
N PRO A 161 -2.62 13.97 5.83
CA PRO A 161 -2.17 14.87 6.92
C PRO A 161 -1.42 14.16 8.06
N ARG A 162 -1.87 12.95 8.45
CA ARG A 162 -1.20 12.16 9.49
C ARG A 162 0.17 11.64 9.04
N ARG A 163 0.34 11.30 7.76
CA ARG A 163 1.64 10.90 7.18
C ARG A 163 2.60 12.08 7.10
N VAL A 164 2.12 13.23 6.61
CA VAL A 164 2.90 14.48 6.54
C VAL A 164 3.36 14.89 7.94
N ALA A 165 2.46 14.89 8.93
CA ALA A 165 2.82 15.19 10.31
C ALA A 165 3.89 14.23 10.86
N ALA A 166 3.80 12.93 10.53
CA ALA A 166 4.78 11.94 10.97
C ALA A 166 6.15 12.06 10.26
N LEU A 167 6.18 12.58 9.03
CA LEU A 167 7.42 12.89 8.32
C LEU A 167 8.13 14.12 8.90
N LEU A 168 7.35 15.13 9.31
CA LEU A 168 7.85 16.36 9.91
C LEU A 168 8.19 16.21 11.41
N ALA A 169 7.68 15.18 12.07
CA ALA A 169 8.07 14.82 13.43
C ALA A 169 9.49 14.22 13.45
N PRO A 170 10.21 14.32 14.60
CA PRO A 170 11.49 13.63 14.78
C PRO A 170 11.36 12.14 14.45
N PRO A 171 12.38 11.53 13.80
CA PRO A 171 12.33 10.12 13.44
C PRO A 171 12.20 9.26 14.70
N LEU A 172 11.34 8.25 14.63
CA LEU A 172 11.22 7.29 15.72
C LEU A 172 12.53 6.53 15.89
N GLY A 173 12.96 6.36 17.15
CA GLY A 173 14.12 5.55 17.49
C GLY A 173 13.93 4.08 17.10
N ARG A 174 15.02 3.39 16.78
CA ARG A 174 15.00 1.93 16.58
C ARG A 174 14.97 1.24 17.94
N HIS A 175 13.98 0.38 18.16
CA HIS A 175 13.83 -0.40 19.39
C HIS A 175 13.97 -1.90 19.10
N PRO A 176 15.21 -2.43 18.95
CA PRO A 176 15.44 -3.80 18.50
C PRO A 176 14.87 -4.83 19.49
N LEU A 177 14.87 -4.54 20.79
CA LEU A 177 14.28 -5.42 21.80
C LEU A 177 12.75 -5.55 21.63
N LEU A 178 12.05 -4.45 21.35
CA LEU A 178 10.61 -4.51 21.09
C LEU A 178 10.31 -5.27 19.80
N ALA A 179 11.13 -5.08 18.76
CA ALA A 179 11.01 -5.84 17.52
C ALA A 179 11.24 -7.34 17.74
N ALA A 180 12.28 -7.71 18.50
CA ALA A 180 12.58 -9.09 18.85
C ALA A 180 11.47 -9.72 19.71
N ALA A 181 10.99 -9.01 20.74
CA ALA A 181 9.89 -9.47 21.57
C ALA A 181 8.60 -9.67 20.77
N THR A 182 8.27 -8.73 19.88
CA THR A 182 7.10 -8.85 18.99
C THR A 182 7.24 -10.06 18.06
N THR A 183 8.43 -10.25 17.47
CA THR A 183 8.71 -11.39 16.59
C THR A 183 8.60 -12.72 17.34
N ALA A 184 9.16 -12.80 18.55
CA ALA A 184 9.07 -13.98 19.40
C ALA A 184 7.61 -14.31 19.77
N LEU A 185 6.83 -13.30 20.15
CA LEU A 185 5.41 -13.47 20.48
C LEU A 185 4.61 -13.99 19.28
N LEU A 186 4.85 -13.43 18.08
CA LEU A 186 4.20 -13.89 16.85
C LEU A 186 4.59 -15.34 16.51
N ALA A 187 5.86 -15.70 16.68
CA ALA A 187 6.33 -17.06 16.45
C ALA A 187 5.68 -18.06 17.41
N VAL A 188 5.61 -17.74 18.71
CA VAL A 188 4.93 -18.56 19.72
C VAL A 188 3.45 -18.72 19.36
N ALA A 189 2.74 -17.63 19.05
CA ALA A 189 1.33 -17.69 18.68
C ALA A 189 1.08 -18.55 17.42
N ALA A 190 1.96 -18.45 16.42
CA ALA A 190 1.87 -19.27 15.20
C ALA A 190 2.11 -20.76 15.50
N LEU A 191 3.13 -21.07 16.33
CA LEU A 191 3.42 -22.44 16.75
C LEU A 191 2.26 -23.05 17.55
N SER A 192 1.72 -22.32 18.53
CA SER A 192 0.56 -22.76 19.31
C SER A 192 -0.68 -22.96 18.45
N SER A 193 -0.91 -22.10 17.44
CA SER A 193 -2.02 -22.27 16.49
C SER A 193 -1.85 -23.51 15.62
N ALA A 194 -0.61 -23.79 15.19
CA ALA A 194 -0.29 -24.98 14.41
C ALA A 194 -0.44 -26.27 15.23
N GLU A 195 -0.06 -26.24 16.51
CA GLU A 195 -0.25 -27.36 17.44
C GLU A 195 -1.74 -27.63 17.68
N ALA A 196 -2.52 -26.59 17.99
CA ALA A 196 -3.97 -26.71 18.17
C ALA A 196 -4.68 -27.26 16.91
N ALA A 197 -4.24 -26.84 15.72
CA ALA A 197 -4.79 -27.36 14.46
C ALA A 197 -4.45 -28.85 14.26
N ARG A 198 -3.24 -29.29 14.63
CA ARG A 198 -2.84 -30.71 14.58
C ARG A 198 -3.64 -31.55 15.57
N ASP A 199 -3.84 -31.05 16.78
CA ASP A 199 -4.60 -31.78 17.80
C ASP A 199 -6.08 -31.89 17.41
N LEU A 200 -6.66 -30.83 16.85
CA LEU A 200 -8.01 -30.88 16.28
C LEU A 200 -8.11 -31.93 15.16
N HIS A 201 -7.13 -31.97 14.25
CA HIS A 201 -7.11 -32.96 13.17
C HIS A 201 -7.04 -34.40 13.70
N ARG A 202 -6.15 -34.68 14.67
CA ARG A 202 -6.04 -36.01 15.31
C ARG A 202 -7.32 -36.42 16.03
N LEU A 203 -8.01 -35.48 16.69
CA LEU A 203 -9.29 -35.74 17.34
C LEU A 203 -10.35 -36.13 16.31
N LEU A 204 -10.43 -35.45 15.17
CA LEU A 204 -11.35 -35.80 14.08
C LEU A 204 -11.06 -37.23 13.56
N GLU A 205 -9.79 -37.55 13.30
CA GLU A 205 -9.38 -38.90 12.87
C GLU A 205 -9.79 -39.97 13.88
N SER A 206 -9.66 -39.70 15.19
CA SER A 206 -10.03 -40.66 16.25
C SER A 206 -11.54 -40.93 16.34
N VAL A 207 -12.38 -40.00 15.88
CA VAL A 207 -13.85 -40.14 15.86
C VAL A 207 -14.33 -40.65 14.49
N GLY A 208 -13.41 -40.87 13.55
CA GLY A 208 -13.70 -41.45 12.23
C GLY A 208 -14.29 -40.46 11.23
N ILE A 209 -14.05 -39.15 11.43
CA ILE A 209 -14.35 -38.07 10.47
C ILE A 209 -13.05 -37.70 9.75
#